data_AF-A0AAV2Q125-F1
#
_entry.id   AF-A0AAV2Q125-F1
#
_cell.length_a   1.000
_cell.length_b   1.000
_cell.length_c   1.000
_cell.angle_alpha   90.00
_cell.angle_beta   90.00
_cell.angle_gamma   90.00
#
_symmetry.space_group_name_H-M   'P 1'
#
loop_
_entity.id
_entity.type
_entity.pdbx_description
1 polymer ?
#
loop_
_entity_poly.entity_id
_entity_poly.type
_entity_poly.pdbx_seq_one_letter_code
_entity_poly.pdbx_strand_id
1 'polypeptide(L)'
;VIPADAFHGLTAMEYLYISGNHANIVGTFQDLSNLRSIQLYSNSLTTIPAHFIKTGSSDLSSIGLDSNNIVSVEPGAFDIVDGLVIDMWHNSLSTLDEATWRPYLEAGGLLWANANPLLCGCDIAWLFGEDQLLEQIGDYATCTDGELLHDLDPNIFDLCI
;
A
#
# COMPACT_ATOMS: atom_id res chain seq x y z
N VAL A 1 -0.86 -9.38 -20.21
CA VAL A 1 0.43 -9.21 -19.51
C VAL A 1 0.99 -7.87 -19.91
N ILE A 2 1.33 -7.01 -18.96
CA ILE A 2 2.02 -5.74 -19.23
C ILE A 2 3.51 -5.97 -18.95
N PRO A 3 4.39 -5.81 -19.95
CA PRO A 3 5.82 -6.06 -19.78
C PRO A 3 6.49 -4.98 -18.92
N ALA A 4 7.65 -5.32 -18.35
CA ALA A 4 8.38 -4.44 -17.42
C ALA A 4 8.71 -3.06 -17.98
N ASP A 5 9.01 -2.97 -19.27
CA ASP A 5 9.44 -1.72 -19.91
C ASP A 5 8.32 -1.03 -20.68
N ALA A 6 7.06 -1.44 -20.48
CA ALA A 6 5.92 -0.92 -21.25
C ALA A 6 5.77 0.62 -21.17
N PHE A 7 6.23 1.21 -20.06
CA PHE A 7 6.11 2.64 -19.77
C PHE A 7 7.45 3.35 -19.63
N HIS A 8 8.56 2.65 -19.89
CA HIS A 8 9.89 3.23 -19.76
C HIS A 8 10.05 4.46 -20.68
N GLY A 9 10.57 5.55 -20.12
CA GLY A 9 10.80 6.80 -20.83
C GLY A 9 9.56 7.69 -21.06
N LEU A 10 8.38 7.30 -20.56
CA LEU A 10 7.17 8.12 -20.61
C LEU A 10 7.19 9.21 -19.53
N THR A 11 8.26 10.00 -19.51
CA THR A 11 8.54 11.02 -18.47
C THR A 11 7.48 12.11 -18.39
N ALA A 12 6.74 12.39 -19.46
CA ALA A 12 5.64 13.36 -19.48
C ALA A 12 4.29 12.79 -18.99
N MET A 13 4.23 11.52 -18.59
CA MET A 13 3.02 10.90 -18.09
C MET A 13 2.64 11.48 -16.72
N GLU A 14 1.44 12.06 -16.62
CA GLU A 14 0.90 12.53 -15.34
C GLU A 14 -0.09 11.54 -14.72
N TYR A 15 -0.84 10.81 -15.54
CA TYR A 15 -1.90 9.90 -15.08
C TYR A 15 -1.81 8.58 -15.83
N LEU A 16 -1.80 7.47 -15.08
CA LEU A 16 -1.78 6.12 -15.65
C LEU A 16 -2.90 5.26 -15.09
N TYR A 17 -3.89 4.94 -15.91
CA TYR A 17 -5.07 4.18 -15.52
C TYR A 17 -5.14 2.86 -16.29
N ILE A 18 -4.96 1.74 -15.58
CA ILE A 18 -4.92 0.38 -16.16
C ILE A 18 -5.85 -0.58 -15.41
N SER A 19 -6.87 -0.05 -14.76
CA SER A 19 -7.80 -0.80 -13.93
C SER A 19 -8.75 -1.70 -14.71
N GLY A 20 -9.24 -2.78 -14.10
CA GLY A 20 -10.31 -3.62 -14.66
C GLY A 20 -9.90 -4.51 -15.83
N ASN A 21 -8.60 -4.67 -16.09
CA ASN A 21 -8.11 -5.39 -17.28
C ASN A 21 -7.79 -6.87 -17.01
N HIS A 22 -8.02 -7.37 -15.78
CA HIS A 22 -7.52 -8.68 -15.33
C HIS A 22 -6.03 -8.86 -15.69
N ALA A 23 -5.30 -7.74 -15.67
CA ALA A 23 -3.95 -7.72 -16.16
C ALA A 23 -3.06 -8.43 -15.14
N ASN A 24 -2.32 -9.43 -15.62
CA ASN A 24 -1.11 -9.86 -14.93
C ASN A 24 -0.03 -8.81 -15.22
N ILE A 25 0.14 -7.90 -14.27
CA ILE A 25 1.15 -6.84 -14.30
C ILE A 25 2.40 -7.42 -13.68
N VAL A 26 3.39 -7.69 -14.53
CA VAL A 26 4.70 -8.21 -14.12
C VAL A 26 5.73 -7.07 -14.08
N GLY A 27 5.35 -5.90 -14.59
CA GLY A 27 6.22 -4.74 -14.70
C GLY A 27 6.23 -3.84 -13.47
N THR A 28 7.23 -2.96 -13.44
CA THR A 28 7.36 -1.87 -12.47
C THR A 28 7.15 -0.54 -13.18
N PHE A 29 6.74 0.48 -12.44
CA PHE A 29 6.45 1.82 -12.93
C PHE A 29 7.61 2.74 -12.52
N GLN A 30 8.65 2.74 -13.35
CA GLN A 30 9.86 3.53 -13.15
C GLN A 30 9.96 4.66 -14.18
N ASP A 31 10.74 5.69 -13.86
CA ASP A 31 11.05 6.82 -14.76
C ASP A 31 9.83 7.62 -15.25
N LEU A 32 8.73 7.60 -14.47
CA LEU A 32 7.53 8.41 -14.69
C LEU A 32 7.58 9.70 -13.86
N SER A 33 8.59 10.53 -14.10
CA SER A 33 8.95 11.65 -13.19
C SER A 33 7.90 12.75 -13.02
N ASN A 34 6.87 12.82 -13.86
CA ASN A 34 5.74 13.75 -13.72
C ASN A 34 4.45 13.06 -13.24
N LEU A 35 4.51 11.79 -12.82
CA LEU A 35 3.32 11.02 -12.44
C LEU A 35 2.67 11.60 -11.18
N ARG A 36 1.37 11.79 -11.24
CA ARG A 36 0.51 12.32 -10.17
C ARG A 36 -0.41 11.25 -9.61
N SER A 37 -0.91 10.38 -10.46
CA SER A 37 -1.75 9.25 -10.04
C SER A 37 -1.53 8.03 -10.92
N ILE A 38 -1.56 6.87 -10.26
CA ILE A 38 -1.60 5.57 -10.92
C ILE A 38 -2.75 4.73 -10.35
N GLN A 39 -3.56 4.17 -11.24
CA GLN A 39 -4.73 3.37 -10.87
C GLN A 39 -4.62 1.99 -11.51
N LEU A 40 -4.49 0.98 -10.65
CA LEU A 40 -4.28 -0.43 -11.00
C LEU A 40 -5.35 -1.33 -10.37
N TYR A 41 -6.43 -0.75 -9.87
CA TYR A 41 -7.49 -1.46 -9.18
C TYR A 41 -8.21 -2.48 -10.06
N SER A 42 -8.87 -3.46 -9.43
CA SER A 42 -9.62 -4.50 -10.15
C SER A 42 -8.77 -5.25 -11.19
N ASN A 43 -7.54 -5.62 -10.81
CA ASN A 43 -6.67 -6.48 -11.62
C ASN A 43 -6.41 -7.81 -10.87
N SER A 44 -5.29 -8.48 -11.15
CA SER A 44 -4.94 -9.77 -10.55
C SER A 44 -3.54 -9.73 -9.92
N LEU A 45 -3.17 -8.59 -9.35
CA LEU A 45 -1.92 -8.45 -8.60
C LEU A 45 -1.97 -9.31 -7.33
N THR A 46 -0.90 -10.04 -7.06
CA THR A 46 -0.77 -10.89 -5.87
C THR A 46 0.34 -10.44 -4.93
N THR A 47 1.35 -9.76 -5.44
CA THR A 47 2.50 -9.29 -4.67
C THR A 47 2.96 -7.96 -5.25
N ILE A 48 3.40 -7.05 -4.39
CA ILE A 48 4.00 -5.79 -4.82
C ILE A 48 5.51 -5.84 -4.50
N PRO A 49 6.38 -6.01 -5.50
CA PRO A 49 7.81 -6.12 -5.27
C PRO A 49 8.44 -4.77 -4.91
N ALA A 50 9.68 -4.78 -4.43
CA ALA A 50 10.48 -3.59 -4.27
C ALA A 50 10.58 -2.82 -5.60
N HIS A 51 10.56 -1.49 -5.52
CA HIS A 51 10.62 -0.58 -6.67
C HIS A 51 9.44 -0.71 -7.64
N PHE A 52 8.31 -1.26 -7.21
CA PHE A 52 7.11 -1.38 -8.05
C PHE A 52 6.62 -0.03 -8.58
N ILE A 53 6.60 1.01 -7.77
CA ILE A 53 6.30 2.40 -8.20
C ILE A 53 7.46 3.28 -7.71
N LYS A 54 8.47 3.43 -8.57
CA LYS A 54 9.70 4.21 -8.31
C LYS A 54 9.88 5.25 -9.39
N THR A 55 9.01 6.25 -9.36
CA THR A 55 8.85 7.27 -10.39
C THR A 55 9.81 8.44 -10.22
N GLY A 56 10.22 8.74 -8.98
CA GLY A 56 10.96 9.95 -8.63
C GLY A 56 10.12 11.24 -8.70
N SER A 57 8.79 11.11 -8.86
CA SER A 57 7.87 12.24 -8.89
C SER A 57 7.58 12.72 -7.46
N SER A 58 7.80 14.02 -7.20
CA SER A 58 7.35 14.67 -5.97
C SER A 58 5.86 15.04 -5.99
N ASP A 59 5.22 14.95 -7.16
CA ASP A 59 3.81 15.32 -7.36
C ASP A 59 2.87 14.09 -7.26
N LEU A 60 3.41 12.89 -7.01
CA LEU A 60 2.62 11.67 -6.89
C LEU A 60 1.74 11.74 -5.63
N SER A 61 0.42 11.75 -5.82
CA SER A 61 -0.53 11.92 -4.72
C SER A 61 -1.40 10.69 -4.46
N SER A 62 -1.56 9.78 -5.42
CA SER A 62 -2.43 8.62 -5.24
C SER A 62 -2.04 7.37 -6.03
N ILE A 63 -2.07 6.22 -5.36
CA ILE A 63 -1.90 4.87 -5.91
C ILE A 63 -3.15 4.06 -5.58
N GLY A 64 -3.92 3.66 -6.59
CA GLY A 64 -5.05 2.74 -6.43
C GLY A 64 -4.66 1.29 -6.71
N LEU A 65 -4.69 0.46 -5.68
CA LEU A 65 -4.40 -0.99 -5.73
C LEU A 65 -5.57 -1.84 -5.21
N ASP A 66 -6.71 -1.22 -4.97
CA ASP A 66 -7.88 -1.88 -4.42
C ASP A 66 -8.42 -2.98 -5.35
N SER A 67 -9.19 -3.89 -4.76
CA SER A 67 -9.85 -4.97 -5.49
C SER A 67 -8.87 -5.84 -6.30
N ASN A 68 -7.70 -6.14 -5.72
CA ASN A 68 -6.73 -7.09 -6.26
C ASN A 68 -6.67 -8.34 -5.35
N ASN A 69 -5.60 -9.15 -5.44
CA ASN A 69 -5.37 -10.33 -4.60
C ASN A 69 -4.05 -10.22 -3.84
N ILE A 70 -3.65 -8.99 -3.48
CA ILE A 70 -2.32 -8.72 -2.94
C ILE A 70 -2.19 -9.32 -1.55
N VAL A 71 -1.23 -10.22 -1.37
CA VAL A 71 -0.93 -10.88 -0.08
C VAL A 71 0.26 -10.26 0.63
N SER A 72 1.16 -9.59 -0.10
CA SER A 72 2.36 -8.97 0.46
C SER A 72 2.85 -7.78 -0.36
N VAL A 73 3.51 -6.86 0.35
CA VAL A 73 4.18 -5.68 -0.21
C VAL A 73 5.59 -5.64 0.35
N GLU A 74 6.59 -5.66 -0.53
CA GLU A 74 7.99 -5.63 -0.13
C GLU A 74 8.42 -4.23 0.34
N PRO A 75 9.37 -4.13 1.29
CA PRO A 75 9.97 -2.86 1.68
C PRO A 75 10.53 -2.10 0.46
N GLY A 76 10.23 -0.80 0.36
CA GLY A 76 10.66 0.03 -0.76
C GLY A 76 9.89 -0.20 -2.07
N ALA A 77 8.70 -0.80 -2.00
CA ALA A 77 7.78 -0.94 -3.13
C ALA A 77 7.37 0.39 -3.77
N PHE A 78 7.18 1.43 -2.97
CA PHE A 78 6.64 2.72 -3.39
C PHE A 78 7.64 3.85 -3.18
N ASP A 79 7.47 4.94 -3.93
CA ASP A 79 8.07 6.23 -3.58
C ASP A 79 7.51 6.73 -2.25
N ILE A 80 8.38 7.32 -1.45
CA ILE A 80 8.02 7.98 -0.20
C ILE A 80 7.83 9.45 -0.51
N VAL A 81 6.57 9.86 -0.63
CA VAL A 81 6.15 11.22 -1.00
C VAL A 81 5.19 11.73 0.07
N ASP A 82 5.35 13.01 0.45
CA ASP A 82 4.54 13.65 1.47
C ASP A 82 3.04 13.56 1.14
N GLY A 83 2.25 13.01 2.04
CA GLY A 83 0.79 12.92 1.88
C GLY A 83 0.29 11.93 0.80
N LEU A 84 1.14 11.01 0.31
CA LEU A 84 0.74 10.02 -0.69
C LEU A 84 -0.39 9.12 -0.16
N VAL A 85 -1.47 8.97 -0.92
CA VAL A 85 -2.58 8.05 -0.59
C VAL A 85 -2.39 6.72 -1.30
N ILE A 86 -2.45 5.61 -0.56
CA ILE A 86 -2.41 4.25 -1.12
C ILE A 86 -3.70 3.52 -0.73
N ASP A 87 -4.49 3.16 -1.74
CA ASP A 87 -5.68 2.36 -1.56
C ASP A 87 -5.36 0.86 -1.74
N MET A 88 -5.39 0.12 -0.63
CA MET A 88 -5.21 -1.34 -0.57
C MET A 88 -6.52 -2.06 -0.25
N TRP A 89 -7.67 -1.39 -0.32
CA TRP A 89 -8.96 -1.95 0.04
C TRP A 89 -9.24 -3.25 -0.74
N HIS A 90 -9.78 -4.27 -0.07
CA HIS A 90 -10.27 -5.48 -0.71
C HIS A 90 -9.14 -6.24 -1.42
N ASN A 91 -8.10 -6.54 -0.63
CA ASN A 91 -6.97 -7.38 -0.97
C ASN A 91 -6.87 -8.54 0.04
N SER A 92 -5.72 -9.19 0.10
CA SER A 92 -5.46 -10.38 0.93
C SER A 92 -4.30 -10.16 1.91
N LEU A 93 -4.05 -8.91 2.34
CA LEU A 93 -3.02 -8.61 3.32
C LEU A 93 -3.39 -9.26 4.66
N SER A 94 -2.45 -10.01 5.22
CA SER A 94 -2.60 -10.60 6.56
C SER A 94 -1.88 -9.84 7.66
N THR A 95 -0.93 -8.98 7.27
CA THR A 95 -0.10 -8.19 8.18
C THR A 95 0.09 -6.78 7.60
N LEU A 96 0.52 -5.84 8.46
CA LEU A 96 1.08 -4.56 8.04
C LEU A 96 2.54 -4.50 8.51
N ASP A 97 3.47 -5.01 7.70
CA ASP A 97 4.88 -5.11 8.07
C ASP A 97 5.53 -3.72 8.29
N GLU A 98 6.21 -3.55 9.42
CA GLU A 98 6.86 -2.28 9.83
C GLU A 98 7.82 -1.73 8.77
N ALA A 99 8.70 -2.58 8.24
CA ALA A 99 9.70 -2.19 7.25
C ALA A 99 9.09 -1.68 5.93
N THR A 100 7.84 -2.07 5.64
CA THR A 100 7.12 -1.63 4.45
C THR A 100 6.38 -0.33 4.72
N TRP A 101 5.63 -0.25 5.83
CA TRP A 101 4.65 0.81 6.04
C TRP A 101 5.14 1.96 6.92
N ARG A 102 6.04 1.74 7.90
CA ARG A 102 6.51 2.82 8.79
C ARG A 102 7.09 4.01 8.01
N PRO A 103 8.03 3.85 7.06
CA PRO A 103 8.60 4.99 6.33
C PRO A 103 7.57 5.78 5.51
N TYR A 104 6.52 5.09 5.05
CA TYR A 104 5.44 5.68 4.28
C TYR A 104 4.49 6.51 5.18
N LEU A 105 4.11 5.96 6.32
CA LEU A 105 3.25 6.65 7.30
C LEU A 105 3.98 7.86 7.94
N GLU A 106 5.25 7.70 8.30
CA GLU A 106 6.09 8.80 8.82
C GLU A 106 6.23 9.96 7.84
N ALA A 107 6.12 9.70 6.54
CA ALA A 107 6.08 10.70 5.49
C ALA A 107 4.67 11.30 5.27
N GLY A 108 3.73 11.12 6.19
CA GLY A 108 2.38 11.70 6.06
C GLY A 108 1.42 10.89 5.18
N GLY A 109 1.79 9.68 4.75
CA GLY A 109 0.95 8.85 3.88
C GLY A 109 -0.38 8.43 4.53
N LEU A 110 -1.39 8.13 3.69
CA LEU A 110 -2.69 7.60 4.13
C LEU A 110 -2.99 6.24 3.48
N LEU A 111 -3.11 5.20 4.30
CA LEU A 111 -3.33 3.82 3.86
C LEU A 111 -4.79 3.39 4.05
N TRP A 112 -5.47 3.00 2.99
CA TRP A 112 -6.77 2.34 3.11
C TRP A 112 -6.59 0.82 3.06
N ALA A 113 -6.63 0.15 4.22
CA ALA A 113 -6.41 -1.30 4.36
C ALA A 113 -7.68 -2.11 4.64
N ASN A 114 -8.86 -1.51 4.46
CA ASN A 114 -10.16 -2.14 4.72
C ASN A 114 -10.31 -3.46 3.96
N ALA A 115 -11.18 -4.36 4.45
CA ALA A 115 -11.48 -5.65 3.83
C ALA A 115 -10.21 -6.45 3.42
N ASN A 116 -9.22 -6.47 4.31
CA ASN A 116 -8.07 -7.37 4.26
C ASN A 116 -8.14 -8.31 5.47
N PRO A 117 -7.70 -9.58 5.36
CA PRO A 117 -7.71 -10.54 6.46
C PRO A 117 -6.56 -10.30 7.46
N LEU A 118 -6.49 -9.09 8.05
CA LEU A 118 -5.43 -8.70 8.99
C LEU A 118 -5.49 -9.54 10.27
N LEU A 119 -4.40 -10.20 10.63
CA LEU A 119 -4.35 -11.08 11.80
C LEU A 119 -4.35 -10.31 13.11
N CYS A 120 -3.82 -9.08 13.10
CA CYS A 120 -3.73 -8.19 14.25
C CYS A 120 -3.02 -8.78 15.48
N GLY A 121 -1.95 -9.55 15.24
CA GLY A 121 -1.07 -10.05 16.29
C GLY A 121 0.19 -9.20 16.42
N CYS A 122 1.29 -9.83 16.83
CA CYS A 122 2.57 -9.14 16.98
C CYS A 122 3.13 -8.52 15.69
N ASP A 123 2.61 -8.92 14.53
CA ASP A 123 2.96 -8.38 13.22
C ASP A 123 2.58 -6.89 13.04
N ILE A 124 1.61 -6.40 13.81
CA ILE A 124 1.19 -4.99 13.80
C ILE A 124 1.51 -4.24 15.11
N ALA A 125 2.18 -4.89 16.07
CA ALA A 125 2.47 -4.31 17.38
C ALA A 125 3.22 -2.97 17.32
N TRP A 126 4.02 -2.76 16.27
CA TRP A 126 4.78 -1.53 16.04
C TRP A 126 3.91 -0.28 15.82
N LEU A 127 2.63 -0.43 15.47
CA LEU A 127 1.66 0.67 15.33
C LEU A 127 1.15 1.16 16.69
N PHE A 128 1.26 0.34 17.74
CA PHE A 128 0.69 0.65 19.04
C PHE A 128 1.68 1.47 19.88
N GLY A 129 1.22 2.62 20.36
CA GLY A 129 2.07 3.68 20.91
C GLY A 129 2.43 4.77 19.89
N GLU A 130 1.99 4.61 18.63
CA GLU A 130 2.18 5.56 17.53
C GLU A 130 0.82 6.10 17.06
N ASP A 131 0.05 6.72 17.96
CA ASP A 131 -1.35 7.15 17.70
C ASP A 131 -1.48 7.92 16.37
N GLN A 132 -0.50 8.78 16.05
CA GLN A 132 -0.47 9.53 14.80
C GLN A 132 -0.33 8.63 13.55
N LEU A 133 0.44 7.54 13.62
CA LEU A 133 0.60 6.60 12.51
C LEU A 133 -0.63 5.71 12.37
N LEU A 134 -1.28 5.37 13.49
CA LEU A 134 -2.51 4.59 13.48
C LEU A 134 -3.64 5.38 12.81
N GLU A 135 -3.80 6.67 13.12
CA GLU A 135 -4.77 7.60 12.47
C GLU A 135 -4.64 7.69 10.94
N GLN A 136 -3.48 7.33 10.39
CA GLN A 136 -3.22 7.33 8.95
C GLN A 136 -3.68 6.05 8.24
N ILE A 137 -4.04 5.00 8.99
CA ILE A 137 -4.64 3.78 8.47
C ILE A 137 -6.16 3.95 8.56
N GLY A 138 -6.86 3.83 7.42
CA GLY A 138 -8.28 4.16 7.33
C GLY A 138 -9.14 3.54 8.42
N ASP A 139 -10.09 4.34 8.95
CA ASP A 139 -10.89 4.08 10.16
C ASP A 139 -11.66 2.74 10.21
N TYR A 140 -11.84 2.07 9.07
CA TYR A 140 -12.62 0.82 8.98
C TYR A 140 -11.75 -0.42 8.69
N ALA A 141 -10.43 -0.32 8.87
CA ALA A 141 -9.56 -1.49 8.85
C ALA A 141 -9.92 -2.39 10.04
N THR A 142 -10.25 -3.65 9.76
CA THR A 142 -10.64 -4.63 10.77
C THR A 142 -9.71 -5.83 10.77
N CYS A 143 -9.56 -6.43 11.93
CA CYS A 143 -8.90 -7.70 12.13
C CYS A 143 -9.77 -8.87 11.64
N THR A 144 -9.19 -10.07 11.53
CA THR A 144 -9.89 -11.28 11.07
C THR A 144 -11.06 -11.69 11.94
N ASP A 145 -11.08 -11.30 13.21
CA ASP A 145 -12.18 -11.49 14.15
C ASP A 145 -13.26 -10.38 14.07
N GLY A 146 -13.02 -9.35 13.26
CA GLY A 146 -13.93 -8.22 13.03
C GLY A 146 -13.72 -7.03 13.97
N GLU A 147 -12.75 -7.08 14.90
CA GLU A 147 -12.39 -5.94 15.73
C GLU A 147 -11.76 -4.84 14.86
N LEU A 148 -12.06 -3.57 15.15
CA LEU A 148 -11.44 -2.45 14.44
C LEU A 148 -9.99 -2.31 14.89
N LEU A 149 -9.09 -2.08 13.93
CA LEU A 149 -7.66 -1.90 14.19
C LEU A 149 -7.41 -0.79 15.22
N HIS A 150 -8.21 0.28 15.15
CA HIS A 150 -8.18 1.43 16.05
C HIS A 150 -8.72 1.16 17.46
N ASP A 151 -9.51 0.10 17.63
CA ASP A 151 -10.16 -0.25 18.91
C ASP A 151 -9.36 -1.30 19.70
N LEU A 152 -8.32 -1.89 19.11
CA LEU A 152 -7.52 -2.94 19.73
C LEU A 152 -6.90 -2.48 21.05
N ASP A 153 -7.05 -3.31 22.09
CA ASP A 153 -6.41 -3.09 23.39
C ASP A 153 -4.88 -3.19 23.26
N PRO A 154 -4.11 -2.10 23.50
CA PRO A 154 -2.65 -2.13 23.35
C PRO A 154 -1.96 -3.19 24.23
N ASN A 155 -2.59 -3.61 25.35
CA ASN A 155 -2.01 -4.60 26.25
C ASN A 155 -1.89 -6.00 25.60
N ILE A 156 -2.58 -6.27 24.48
CA ILE A 156 -2.44 -7.56 23.78
C ILE A 156 -1.05 -7.73 23.16
N PHE A 157 -0.28 -6.64 23.01
CA PHE A 157 1.05 -6.63 22.42
C PHE A 157 2.20 -6.70 23.45
N ASP A 158 1.91 -6.75 24.76
CA ASP A 158 2.92 -6.79 25.82
C ASP A 158 3.91 -7.96 25.72
N LEU A 159 3.54 -9.01 24.98
CA LEU A 159 4.34 -10.23 24.77
C LEU A 159 5.02 -10.30 23.39
N CYS A 160 4.91 -9.25 22.58
CA CYS A 160 5.56 -9.15 21.29
C CYS A 160 7.00 -8.67 21.48
N ILE A 161 7.91 -9.62 21.73
CA ILE A 161 9.35 -9.41 21.98
C ILE A 161 10.14 -9.57 20.69
#